data_AF-A0A1I3HZ61-F1
#
_entry.id   AF-A0A1I3HZ61-F1
#
_cell.length_a   1.000
_cell.length_b   1.000
_cell.length_c   1.000
_cell.angle_alpha   90.00
_cell.angle_beta   90.00
_cell.angle_gamma   90.00
#
_symmetry.space_group_name_H-M   'P 1'
#
loop_
_entity.id
_entity.type
_entity.pdbx_description
1 polymer ?
#
loop_
_entity_poly.entity_id
_entity_poly.type
_entity_poly.pdbx_seq_one_letter_code
_entity_poly.pdbx_strand_id
1 'polypeptide(L)'
;MIKWYINLPYYYKTASTIFVHAGIDEEAADLWEVGTSNEMFIEKYPAETGYFYMNIVAGHVSTSSIAKDYNFHDIYYDGQSHFYIDGIDSYMSTVEAESRSIPVLVCEENGIDYIYYSLKEDGTKTQFVNKKSSFN
;
A
#
# COMPACT_ATOMS: atom_id res chain seq x y z
N MET A 1 -20.71 17.13 -13.21
CA MET A 1 -20.11 15.94 -12.57
C MET A 1 -19.68 14.97 -13.65
N ILE A 2 -18.41 14.59 -13.68
CA ILE A 2 -17.86 13.79 -14.77
C ILE A 2 -18.11 12.31 -14.45
N LYS A 3 -18.89 11.63 -15.31
CA LYS A 3 -19.43 10.26 -15.08
C LYS A 3 -18.38 9.18 -14.81
N TRP A 4 -17.12 9.39 -15.19
CA TRP A 4 -16.05 8.40 -14.99
C TRP A 4 -15.66 8.23 -13.52
N TYR A 5 -15.82 9.27 -12.69
CA TYR A 5 -15.40 9.23 -11.28
C TYR A 5 -16.32 8.37 -10.41
N ILE A 6 -17.62 8.34 -10.72
CA ILE A 6 -18.65 7.69 -9.87
C ILE A 6 -18.58 6.16 -9.95
N ASN A 7 -17.98 5.61 -11.01
CA ASN A 7 -17.97 4.17 -11.29
C ASN A 7 -16.58 3.53 -11.18
N LEU A 8 -15.61 4.21 -10.57
CA LEU A 8 -14.31 3.58 -10.33
C LEU A 8 -14.46 2.46 -9.28
N PRO A 9 -13.83 1.30 -9.49
CA PRO A 9 -13.84 0.24 -8.50
C PRO A 9 -13.10 0.70 -7.24
N TYR A 10 -13.59 0.29 -6.07
CA TYR A 10 -12.95 0.59 -4.78
C TYR A 10 -11.59 -0.09 -4.59
N TYR A 11 -11.42 -1.24 -5.24
CA TYR A 11 -10.20 -2.01 -5.24
C TYR A 11 -9.99 -2.72 -6.57
N TYR A 12 -8.76 -3.12 -6.84
CA TYR A 12 -8.40 -4.07 -7.89
C TYR A 12 -7.64 -5.23 -7.25
N LYS A 13 -7.95 -6.48 -7.61
CA LYS A 13 -7.28 -7.65 -7.04
C LYS A 13 -6.66 -8.52 -8.13
N THR A 14 -5.57 -9.17 -7.77
CA THR A 14 -4.89 -10.21 -8.54
C THR A 14 -4.98 -11.53 -7.76
N ALA A 15 -4.23 -12.56 -8.18
CA ALA A 15 -4.16 -13.81 -7.44
C ALA A 15 -3.53 -13.66 -6.04
N SER A 16 -2.66 -12.66 -5.84
CA SER A 16 -1.87 -12.51 -4.61
C SER A 16 -1.83 -11.09 -4.06
N THR A 17 -2.45 -10.11 -4.72
CA THR A 17 -2.39 -8.69 -4.33
C THR A 17 -3.76 -8.04 -4.37
N ILE A 18 -4.02 -7.17 -3.41
CA ILE A 18 -5.16 -6.27 -3.36
C ILE A 18 -4.62 -4.83 -3.44
N PHE A 19 -5.10 -4.07 -4.42
CA PHE A 19 -4.83 -2.65 -4.57
C PHE A 19 -6.08 -1.89 -4.13
N VAL A 20 -5.96 -1.02 -3.13
CA VAL A 20 -7.11 -0.35 -2.49
C VAL A 20 -6.71 1.07 -2.08
N HIS A 21 -7.68 1.98 -1.95
CA HIS A 21 -7.34 3.36 -1.56
C HIS A 21 -6.84 3.46 -0.11
N ALA A 22 -7.57 2.92 0.87
CA ALA A 22 -7.18 2.99 2.29
C ALA A 22 -6.90 1.64 2.94
N GLY A 23 -7.75 0.64 2.68
CA GLY A 23 -7.55 -0.73 3.18
C GLY A 23 -8.79 -1.60 3.11
N ILE A 24 -8.72 -2.78 3.70
CA ILE A 24 -9.81 -3.77 3.74
C ILE A 24 -10.12 -4.23 5.16
N ASP A 25 -11.23 -4.93 5.38
CA ASP A 25 -11.48 -5.63 6.63
C ASP A 25 -10.70 -6.95 6.64
N GLU A 26 -9.57 -6.99 7.34
CA GLU A 26 -8.69 -8.16 7.41
C GLU A 26 -9.24 -9.23 8.37
N GLU A 27 -10.07 -8.84 9.34
CA GLU A 27 -10.74 -9.78 10.26
C GLU A 27 -11.78 -10.63 9.54
N ALA A 28 -12.36 -10.11 8.47
CA ALA A 28 -13.24 -10.86 7.57
C ALA A 28 -12.51 -11.95 6.76
N ALA A 29 -11.17 -12.02 6.82
CA ALA A 29 -10.34 -13.06 6.21
C ALA A 29 -10.66 -13.29 4.72
N ASP A 30 -11.10 -14.50 4.33
CA ASP A 30 -11.46 -14.85 2.96
C ASP A 30 -12.76 -14.17 2.47
N LEU A 31 -13.56 -13.60 3.38
CA LEU A 31 -14.78 -12.87 3.08
C LEU A 31 -14.58 -11.36 2.95
N TRP A 32 -13.34 -10.85 2.99
CA TRP A 32 -13.05 -9.41 2.92
C TRP A 32 -13.74 -8.69 1.76
N GLU A 33 -13.93 -9.34 0.60
CA GLU A 33 -14.56 -8.72 -0.58
C GLU A 33 -16.01 -8.28 -0.34
N VAL A 34 -16.71 -8.98 0.55
CA VAL A 34 -18.10 -8.69 0.93
C VAL A 34 -18.21 -8.14 2.36
N GLY A 35 -17.20 -8.39 3.20
CA GLY A 35 -17.12 -7.89 4.57
C GLY A 35 -16.64 -6.44 4.67
N THR A 36 -15.77 -6.02 3.75
CA THR A 36 -15.25 -4.64 3.74
C THR A 36 -16.34 -3.66 3.31
N SER A 37 -16.62 -2.67 4.14
CA SER A 37 -17.57 -1.60 3.80
C SER A 37 -16.98 -0.63 2.78
N ASN A 38 -17.85 0.07 2.04
CA ASN A 38 -17.42 1.13 1.12
C ASN A 38 -16.57 2.21 1.81
N GLU A 39 -16.93 2.56 3.05
CA GLU A 39 -16.21 3.52 3.87
C GLU A 39 -14.80 3.02 4.20
N MET A 40 -14.64 1.75 4.57
CA MET A 40 -13.33 1.19 4.87
C MET A 40 -12.41 1.16 3.65
N PHE A 41 -12.94 0.89 2.45
CA PHE A 41 -12.12 0.96 1.23
C PHE A 41 -11.49 2.35 1.00
N ILE A 42 -12.13 3.43 1.44
CA ILE A 42 -11.70 4.80 1.18
C ILE A 42 -11.17 5.58 2.39
N GLU A 43 -11.49 5.15 3.60
CA GLU A 43 -11.23 5.90 4.84
C GLU A 43 -10.75 5.00 6.00
N LYS A 44 -10.26 3.78 5.72
CA LYS A 44 -9.68 2.90 6.78
C LYS A 44 -8.58 3.65 7.53
N TYR A 45 -8.78 3.77 8.84
CA TYR A 45 -7.81 4.31 9.78
C TYR A 45 -7.99 3.64 11.16
N PRO A 46 -6.91 3.27 11.88
CA PRO A 46 -5.51 3.39 11.49
C PRO A 46 -5.10 2.39 10.39
N ALA A 47 -3.92 2.59 9.81
CA ALA A 47 -3.30 1.58 8.95
C ALA A 47 -3.06 0.28 9.73
N GLU A 48 -3.37 -0.85 9.11
CA GLU A 48 -3.07 -2.17 9.66
C GLU A 48 -1.72 -2.67 9.13
N THR A 49 -1.08 -3.50 9.92
CA THR A 49 0.21 -4.12 9.58
C THR A 49 0.18 -5.52 10.15
N GLY A 50 0.90 -6.45 9.53
CA GLY A 50 0.75 -7.84 9.88
C GLY A 50 0.73 -8.75 8.68
N TYR A 51 0.58 -10.03 8.98
CA TYR A 51 0.33 -11.04 7.97
C TYR A 51 -1.15 -11.00 7.56
N PHE A 52 -1.37 -10.86 6.26
CA PHE A 52 -2.60 -11.21 5.56
C PHE A 52 -2.26 -12.21 4.45
N TYR A 53 -3.19 -13.09 4.07
CA TYR A 53 -2.90 -14.16 3.10
C TYR A 53 -2.65 -13.63 1.67
N MET A 54 -2.95 -12.37 1.40
CA MET A 54 -2.58 -11.62 0.20
C MET A 54 -1.73 -10.41 0.59
N ASN A 55 -0.98 -9.87 -0.37
CA ASN A 55 -0.38 -8.55 -0.23
C ASN A 55 -1.45 -7.47 -0.39
N ILE A 56 -1.34 -6.38 0.36
CA ILE A 56 -2.24 -5.22 0.32
C ILE A 56 -1.39 -3.99 -0.01
N VAL A 57 -1.73 -3.33 -1.11
CA VAL A 57 -1.14 -2.06 -1.54
C VAL A 57 -2.18 -0.96 -1.30
N ALA A 58 -1.91 -0.08 -0.35
CA ALA A 58 -2.83 0.96 0.10
C ALA A 58 -2.18 2.36 0.12
N GLY A 59 -3.02 3.39 0.15
CA GLY A 59 -2.65 4.78 0.41
C GLY A 59 -3.43 5.31 1.61
N HIS A 60 -3.91 6.56 1.52
CA HIS A 60 -4.75 7.26 2.50
C HIS A 60 -4.03 7.63 3.81
N VAL A 61 -3.32 6.68 4.42
CA VAL A 61 -2.51 6.90 5.63
C VAL A 61 -1.08 7.21 5.22
N SER A 62 -0.56 8.36 5.65
CA SER A 62 0.79 8.79 5.34
C SER A 62 1.84 7.77 5.81
N THR A 63 2.77 7.39 4.95
CA THR A 63 3.89 6.51 5.27
C THR A 63 4.78 7.09 6.37
N SER A 64 4.89 8.42 6.48
CA SER A 64 5.61 9.08 7.57
C SER A 64 4.99 8.80 8.95
N SER A 65 3.65 8.72 9.00
CA SER A 65 2.90 8.41 10.22
C SER A 65 3.07 6.94 10.60
N ILE A 66 2.97 6.05 9.61
CA ILE A 66 3.14 4.60 9.80
C ILE A 66 4.58 4.28 10.24
N ALA A 67 5.58 4.88 9.60
CA ALA A 67 6.99 4.73 9.95
C ALA A 67 7.36 5.39 11.28
N LYS A 68 6.51 6.28 11.82
CA LYS A 68 6.79 7.15 12.97
C LYS A 68 8.06 7.99 12.75
N ASP A 69 8.28 8.40 11.51
CA ASP A 69 9.40 9.24 11.07
C ASP A 69 8.87 10.27 10.07
N TYR A 70 8.85 11.54 10.49
CA TYR A 70 8.34 12.64 9.69
C TYR A 70 9.14 12.89 8.39
N ASN A 71 10.38 12.41 8.31
CA ASN A 71 11.23 12.53 7.13
C ASN A 71 11.10 11.31 6.19
N PHE A 72 10.28 10.32 6.53
CA PHE A 72 10.03 9.18 5.69
C PHE A 72 8.98 9.52 4.62
N HIS A 73 9.39 9.51 3.35
CA HIS A 73 8.57 9.89 2.20
C HIS A 73 8.63 8.87 1.06
N ASP A 74 9.01 7.63 1.38
CA ASP A 74 9.11 6.52 0.43
C ASP A 74 7.96 5.52 0.66
N ILE A 75 7.97 4.42 -0.08
CA ILE A 75 7.07 3.28 0.09
C ILE A 75 7.37 2.62 1.43
N TYR A 76 6.36 2.54 2.29
CA TYR A 76 6.45 1.77 3.53
C TYR A 76 6.04 0.32 3.25
N TYR A 77 6.91 -0.63 3.56
CA TYR A 77 6.58 -2.06 3.57
C TYR A 77 6.72 -2.58 5.00
N ASP A 78 5.70 -3.25 5.52
CA ASP A 78 5.68 -3.76 6.89
C ASP A 78 6.54 -5.02 7.11
N GLY A 79 7.11 -5.58 6.04
CA GLY A 79 7.90 -6.82 6.09
C GLY A 79 7.06 -8.10 6.01
N GLN A 80 5.74 -7.98 5.85
CA GLN A 80 4.80 -9.09 5.77
C GLN A 80 3.90 -8.95 4.54
N SER A 81 2.79 -8.24 4.64
CA SER A 81 1.76 -8.18 3.60
C SER A 81 1.42 -6.75 3.14
N HIS A 82 1.84 -5.70 3.85
CA HIS A 82 1.32 -4.35 3.63
C HIS A 82 2.34 -3.42 2.99
N PHE A 83 1.95 -2.82 1.87
CA PHE A 83 2.65 -1.74 1.19
C PHE A 83 1.80 -0.46 1.25
N TYR A 84 2.39 0.62 1.74
CA TYR A 84 1.78 1.95 1.76
C TYR A 84 2.58 2.91 0.87
N ILE A 85 1.89 3.66 0.02
CA ILE A 85 2.52 4.49 -1.03
C ILE A 85 2.18 5.99 -0.93
N ASP A 86 1.46 6.41 0.12
CA ASP A 86 1.06 7.81 0.31
C ASP A 86 2.05 8.57 1.19
N GLY A 87 2.85 9.47 0.62
CA GLY A 87 4.12 9.92 1.21
C GLY A 87 4.07 11.09 2.21
N ILE A 88 2.92 11.69 2.50
CA ILE A 88 2.88 12.96 3.24
C ILE A 88 1.69 13.06 4.21
N ASP A 89 1.99 13.40 5.46
CA ASP A 89 1.02 14.03 6.38
C ASP A 89 1.10 15.54 6.16
N SER A 90 0.04 16.09 5.55
CA SER A 90 -0.03 17.50 5.13
C SER A 90 0.19 18.52 6.26
N TYR A 91 0.11 18.10 7.52
CA TYR A 91 0.23 19.00 8.66
C TYR A 91 1.68 19.34 9.06
N MET A 92 2.67 18.56 8.62
CA MET A 92 4.09 18.75 9.01
C MET A 92 5.06 18.87 7.83
N SER A 93 4.57 19.13 6.62
CA SER A 93 5.40 19.54 5.49
C SER A 93 5.93 20.98 5.71
N THR A 94 6.75 21.19 6.74
CA THR A 94 7.67 22.33 6.73
C THR A 94 8.59 22.16 5.52
N VAL A 95 8.77 23.27 4.84
CA VAL A 95 9.48 23.61 3.58
C VAL A 95 10.85 22.94 3.30
N GLU A 96 11.27 21.93 4.08
CA GLU A 96 12.54 21.22 4.01
C GLU A 96 12.41 19.69 3.88
N ALA A 97 11.22 19.13 3.60
CA ALA A 97 11.12 17.74 3.17
C ALA A 97 11.80 17.59 1.79
N GLU A 98 13.10 17.30 1.79
CA GLU A 98 13.98 17.27 0.62
C GLU A 98 13.62 16.17 -0.41
N SER A 99 12.69 15.27 -0.08
CA SER A 99 12.22 14.24 -1.01
C SER A 99 11.27 14.85 -2.05
N ARG A 100 11.84 15.34 -3.15
CA ARG A 100 11.12 15.72 -4.38
C ARG A 100 10.77 14.52 -5.26
N SER A 101 11.13 13.30 -4.83
CA SER A 101 10.91 12.09 -5.60
C SER A 101 9.53 11.52 -5.31
N ILE A 102 8.78 11.20 -6.37
CA ILE A 102 7.53 10.45 -6.28
C ILE A 102 7.89 8.97 -6.09
N PRO A 103 7.52 8.31 -4.98
CA PRO A 103 7.74 6.88 -4.82
C PRO A 103 6.98 6.11 -5.89
N VAL A 104 7.64 5.16 -6.55
CA VAL A 104 7.03 4.30 -7.57
C VAL A 104 7.21 2.85 -7.18
N LEU A 105 6.08 2.21 -6.82
CA LEU A 105 6.02 0.78 -6.58
C LEU A 105 5.86 0.06 -7.91
N VAL A 106 6.88 -0.69 -8.32
CA VAL A 106 6.82 -1.55 -9.50
C VAL A 106 6.39 -2.94 -9.06
N CYS A 107 5.32 -3.44 -9.68
CA CYS A 107 4.82 -4.79 -9.49
C CYS A 107 5.13 -5.61 -10.75
N GLU A 108 6.02 -6.60 -10.66
CA GLU A 108 6.33 -7.50 -11.78
C GLU A 108 5.73 -8.88 -11.53
N GLU A 109 4.91 -9.35 -12.46
CA GLU A 109 4.32 -10.68 -12.39
C GLU A 109 5.38 -11.77 -12.66
N ASN A 110 5.44 -12.78 -11.79
CA ASN A 110 6.31 -13.94 -11.91
C ASN A 110 5.48 -15.25 -12.03
N GLY A 111 4.44 -15.20 -12.86
CA GLY A 111 3.55 -16.32 -13.19
C GLY A 111 2.46 -16.63 -12.15
N ILE A 112 2.79 -16.65 -10.86
CA ILE A 112 1.82 -16.94 -9.76
C ILE A 112 1.70 -15.77 -8.78
N ASP A 113 2.71 -14.92 -8.71
CA ASP A 113 2.83 -13.86 -7.71
C ASP A 113 3.44 -12.60 -8.31
N TYR A 114 3.41 -11.50 -7.56
CA TYR A 114 4.12 -10.27 -7.89
C TYR A 114 5.41 -10.15 -7.08
N ILE A 115 6.45 -9.67 -7.75
CA ILE A 115 7.64 -9.17 -7.09
C ILE A 115 7.54 -7.64 -7.06
N TYR A 116 7.76 -7.08 -5.89
CA TYR A 116 7.66 -5.64 -5.66
C TYR A 116 9.03 -5.00 -5.64
N TYR A 117 9.16 -3.85 -6.29
CA TYR A 117 10.38 -3.05 -6.29
C TYR A 117 10.06 -1.58 -6.04
N SER A 118 10.92 -0.89 -5.30
CA SER A 118 11.02 0.56 -5.37
C SER A 118 11.85 0.94 -6.58
N LEU A 119 11.34 1.84 -7.42
CA LEU A 119 12.05 2.39 -8.58
C LEU A 119 12.65 3.74 -8.23
N LYS A 120 13.97 3.84 -8.35
CA LYS A 120 14.73 5.08 -8.18
C LYS A 120 14.74 5.90 -9.46
N GLU A 121 15.04 7.20 -9.34
CA GLU A 121 15.11 8.14 -10.47
C GLU A 121 16.12 7.73 -11.56
N ASP A 122 17.19 7.03 -11.19
CA ASP A 122 18.20 6.50 -12.10
C ASP A 122 17.75 5.23 -12.85
N GLY A 123 16.53 4.76 -12.60
CA GLY A 123 15.96 3.53 -13.16
C GLY A 123 16.34 2.27 -12.38
N THR A 124 17.12 2.38 -11.30
CA THR A 124 17.49 1.23 -10.47
C THR A 124 16.29 0.71 -9.70
N LYS A 125 16.06 -0.61 -9.76
CA LYS A 125 15.02 -1.30 -8.99
C LYS A 125 15.62 -1.89 -7.72
N THR A 126 15.01 -1.60 -6.58
CA THR A 126 15.35 -2.20 -5.29
C THR A 126 14.20 -3.09 -4.85
N GLN A 127 14.44 -4.40 -4.77
CA GLN A 127 13.40 -5.38 -4.47
C GLN A 127 13.00 -5.31 -2.99
N PHE A 128 11.69 -5.34 -2.72
CA PHE A 128 11.17 -5.64 -1.40
C PHE A 128 11.23 -7.14 -1.17
N VAL A 129 11.96 -7.57 -0.14
CA VAL A 129 12.12 -8.99 0.18
C VAL A 129 10.94 -9.43 1.03
N ASN A 130 9.99 -10.14 0.43
CA ASN A 130 8.98 -10.88 1.19
C ASN A 130 9.71 -11.87 2.09
N LYS A 131 9.63 -11.68 3.41
CA LYS A 131 10.12 -12.68 4.36
C LYS A 131 9.17 -13.87 4.24
N LYS A 132 9.58 -14.90 3.49
CA LYS A 132 8.82 -16.15 3.38
C LYS A 132 8.35 -16.56 4.77
N SER A 133 7.02 -16.64 4.94
CA SER A 133 6.37 -17.21 6.10
C SER A 133 7.05 -18.53 6.39
N SER A 134 7.85 -18.55 7.45
CA SER A 134 8.53 -19.75 7.93
C SER A 134 7.45 -20.61 8.58
N PHE A 135 6.69 -21.35 7.76
CA PHE A 135 5.86 -22.43 8.26
C PHE A 135 6.79 -23.59 8.63
N ASN A 136 7.06 -23.71 9.93
CA ASN A 136 7.45 -24.95 10.59
C ASN A 136 6.22 -25.52 11.29
#